data_AF-A0A817RRK9-F1
#
_entry.id   AF-A0A817RRK9-F1
#
_cell.length_a   1.000
_cell.length_b   1.000
_cell.length_c   1.000
_cell.angle_alpha   90.00
_cell.angle_beta   90.00
_cell.angle_gamma   90.00
#
_symmetry.space_group_name_H-M   'P 1'
#
loop_
_entity.id
_entity.type
_entity.pdbx_description
1 polymer ?
#
loop_
_entity_poly.entity_id
_entity_poly.type
_entity_poly.pdbx_seq_one_letter_code
_entity_poly.pdbx_strand_id
1 'polypeptide(L)'
;KILSDDAHGNLQLMHIMTIIVRHQTIYFHVRYILANLMIQSAQRIAGQQTNSMEHKKLAIDIIEVIIKWELRKHYEQINEQKNFNRSLIDTIFNFLIRHACQINLQNMLPLSQQCIRLFKIARKFAWPNVDIKLTTFERLIHQIVSY
;
A
#
# COMPACT_ATOMS: atom_id res chain seq x y z
N LYS A 1 19.62 -16.09 19.51
CA LYS A 1 20.09 -16.34 18.14
C LYS A 1 18.97 -16.29 17.10
N ILE A 2 17.77 -16.85 17.36
CA ILE A 2 16.64 -16.77 16.41
C ILE A 2 16.07 -15.34 16.28
N LEU A 3 16.00 -14.58 17.38
CA LEU A 3 15.55 -13.18 17.39
C LEU A 3 16.44 -12.21 16.58
N SER A 4 17.72 -12.52 16.39
CA SER A 4 18.65 -11.68 15.63
C SER A 4 18.55 -11.89 14.11
N ASP A 5 18.22 -13.11 13.66
CA ASP A 5 18.09 -13.43 12.24
C ASP A 5 16.81 -12.85 11.64
N ASP A 6 15.70 -12.87 12.39
CA ASP A 6 14.44 -12.24 11.98
C ASP A 6 14.54 -10.71 11.90
N ALA A 7 15.33 -10.10 12.78
CA ALA A 7 15.59 -8.66 12.77
C ALA A 7 16.42 -8.25 11.54
N HIS A 8 17.47 -9.02 11.20
CA HIS A 8 18.27 -8.77 10.01
C HIS A 8 17.46 -8.93 8.72
N GLY A 9 16.64 -9.97 8.62
CA GLY A 9 15.74 -10.17 7.47
C GLY A 9 14.76 -9.01 7.29
N ASN A 10 14.21 -8.47 8.38
CA ASN A 10 13.33 -7.30 8.34
C ASN A 10 14.06 -6.04 7.82
N LEU A 11 15.29 -5.78 8.28
CA LEU A 11 16.09 -4.64 7.82
C LEU A 11 16.44 -4.75 6.33
N GLN A 12 16.80 -5.95 5.86
CA GLN A 12 17.06 -6.20 4.44
C GLN A 12 15.80 -5.96 3.61
N LEU A 13 14.64 -6.45 4.06
CA LEU A 13 13.37 -6.23 3.39
C LEU A 13 13.06 -4.73 3.25
N MET A 14 13.22 -3.96 4.34
CA MET A 14 13.03 -2.50 4.35
C MET A 14 13.95 -1.80 3.35
N HIS A 15 15.21 -2.19 3.32
CA HIS A 15 16.20 -1.62 2.40
C HIS A 15 15.83 -1.92 0.94
N ILE A 16 15.48 -3.16 0.62
CA ILE A 16 15.04 -3.56 -0.72
C ILE A 16 13.80 -2.76 -1.15
N MET A 17 12.78 -2.67 -0.28
CA MET A 17 11.58 -1.90 -0.57
C MET A 17 11.89 -0.41 -0.81
N THR A 18 12.81 0.17 -0.04
CA THR A 18 13.26 1.55 -0.22
C THR A 18 13.92 1.76 -1.58
N ILE A 19 14.78 0.83 -2.02
CA ILE A 19 15.41 0.88 -3.35
C ILE A 19 14.34 0.83 -4.45
N ILE A 20 13.39 -0.11 -4.35
CA ILE A 20 12.32 -0.25 -5.35
C ILE A 20 11.49 1.04 -5.43
N VAL A 21 11.14 1.63 -4.28
CA VAL A 21 10.39 2.89 -4.23
C VAL A 21 11.18 4.04 -4.87
N ARG A 22 12.47 4.18 -4.56
CA ARG A 22 13.33 5.22 -5.12
C ARG A 22 13.54 5.08 -6.64
N HIS A 23 13.62 3.84 -7.13
CA HIS A 23 13.92 3.53 -8.54
C HIS A 23 12.74 2.91 -9.27
N GLN A 24 11.51 3.31 -8.93
CA GLN A 24 10.28 2.70 -9.43
C GLN A 24 10.17 2.60 -10.96
N THR A 25 10.80 3.49 -11.71
CA THR A 25 10.75 3.50 -13.18
C THR A 25 11.46 2.30 -13.78
N ILE A 26 12.57 1.87 -13.20
CA ILE A 26 13.37 0.71 -13.65
C ILE A 26 12.57 -0.58 -13.45
N TYR A 27 11.90 -0.69 -12.30
CA TYR A 27 11.13 -1.88 -11.93
C TYR A 27 9.75 -1.97 -12.62
N PHE A 28 9.37 -0.97 -13.42
CA PHE A 28 8.08 -0.94 -14.10
C PHE A 28 7.84 -2.18 -14.98
N HIS A 29 8.86 -2.67 -15.69
CA HIS A 29 8.72 -3.83 -16.58
C HIS A 29 8.44 -5.15 -15.85
N VAL A 30 8.76 -5.24 -14.55
CA VAL A 30 8.55 -6.43 -13.70
C VAL A 30 7.45 -6.23 -12.66
N ARG A 31 6.69 -5.13 -12.76
CA ARG A 31 5.70 -4.67 -11.78
C ARG A 31 4.70 -5.72 -11.29
N TYR A 32 4.16 -6.54 -12.19
CA TYR A 32 3.12 -7.52 -11.81
C TYR A 32 3.66 -8.63 -10.89
N ILE A 33 4.92 -9.02 -11.08
CA ILE A 33 5.57 -10.04 -10.23
C ILE A 33 5.93 -9.41 -8.88
N LEU A 34 6.40 -8.17 -8.88
CA LEU A 34 6.78 -7.46 -7.66
C LEU A 34 5.60 -7.03 -6.79
N ALA A 35 4.47 -6.66 -7.38
CA ALA A 35 3.40 -5.98 -6.65
C ALA A 35 2.84 -6.81 -5.48
N ASN A 36 2.73 -8.15 -5.62
CA ASN A 36 2.31 -9.04 -4.54
C ASN A 36 3.33 -9.06 -3.37
N LEU A 37 4.63 -9.06 -3.67
CA LEU A 37 5.67 -8.98 -2.63
C LEU A 37 5.63 -7.62 -1.95
N MET A 38 5.47 -6.56 -2.73
CA MET A 38 5.41 -5.18 -2.24
C MET A 38 4.23 -4.94 -1.30
N ILE A 39 3.02 -5.39 -1.67
CA ILE A 39 1.83 -5.22 -0.80
C ILE A 39 1.96 -6.01 0.51
N GLN A 40 2.48 -7.23 0.46
CA GLN A 40 2.74 -8.04 1.67
C GLN A 40 3.79 -7.38 2.57
N SER A 41 4.84 -6.82 1.97
CA SER A 41 5.87 -6.08 2.70
C SER A 41 5.29 -4.84 3.34
N ALA A 42 4.48 -4.05 2.63
CA ALA A 42 3.82 -2.86 3.20
C ALA A 42 2.91 -3.22 4.39
N GLN A 43 2.14 -4.30 4.30
CA GLN A 43 1.31 -4.78 5.42
C GLN A 43 2.13 -5.22 6.62
N ARG A 44 3.21 -5.98 6.39
CA ARG A 44 4.13 -6.41 7.45
C ARG A 44 4.80 -5.21 8.11
N ILE A 45 5.32 -4.28 7.31
CA ILE A 45 6.00 -3.08 7.77
C ILE A 45 5.04 -2.21 8.57
N ALA A 46 3.80 -1.99 8.11
CA ALA A 46 2.86 -1.13 8.83
C ALA A 46 2.22 -1.79 10.07
N GLY A 47 2.24 -3.12 10.17
CA GLY A 47 1.63 -3.88 11.26
C GLY A 47 2.46 -4.07 12.53
N GLN A 48 3.74 -3.71 12.55
CA GLN A 48 4.58 -3.88 13.74
C GLN A 48 4.26 -2.85 14.85
N GLN A 49 4.26 -3.30 16.10
CA GLN A 49 3.84 -2.47 17.24
C GLN A 49 4.82 -1.32 17.56
N THR A 50 6.11 -1.48 17.21
CA THR A 50 7.17 -0.50 17.44
C THR A 50 7.46 0.38 16.22
N ASN A 51 6.48 0.56 15.33
CA ASN A 51 6.70 1.22 14.05
C ASN A 51 6.99 2.71 14.18
N SER A 52 8.18 3.11 13.72
CA SER A 52 8.53 4.51 13.52
C SER A 52 7.63 5.15 12.45
N MET A 53 7.53 6.48 12.48
CA MET A 53 6.85 7.25 11.44
C MET A 53 7.42 6.96 10.04
N GLU A 54 8.74 6.71 9.97
CA GLU A 54 9.44 6.40 8.72
C GLU A 54 8.97 5.07 8.11
N HIS A 55 8.72 4.05 8.95
CA HIS A 55 8.21 2.76 8.47
C HIS A 55 6.80 2.87 7.91
N LYS A 56 5.94 3.64 8.57
CA LYS A 56 4.58 3.91 8.08
C LYS A 56 4.61 4.69 6.77
N LYS A 57 5.49 5.68 6.67
CA LYS A 57 5.70 6.43 5.43
C LYS A 57 6.18 5.52 4.31
N LEU A 58 7.19 4.68 4.54
CA LEU A 58 7.67 3.73 3.52
C LEU A 58 6.55 2.78 3.08
N ALA A 59 5.74 2.26 4.00
CA ALA A 59 4.62 1.40 3.65
C ALA A 59 3.62 2.11 2.72
N ILE A 60 3.31 3.39 2.96
CA ILE A 60 2.45 4.19 2.08
C ILE A 60 3.13 4.48 0.74
N ASP A 61 4.42 4.79 0.73
CA ASP A 61 5.18 5.04 -0.50
C ASP A 61 5.23 3.79 -1.40
N ILE A 62 5.30 2.59 -0.82
CA ILE A 62 5.19 1.31 -1.55
C ILE A 62 3.82 1.23 -2.26
N ILE A 63 2.73 1.54 -1.57
CA ILE A 63 1.38 1.55 -2.17
C ILE A 63 1.28 2.59 -3.28
N GLU A 64 1.84 3.77 -3.05
CA GLU A 64 1.87 4.85 -4.03
C GLU A 64 2.59 4.44 -5.32
N VAL A 65 3.68 3.70 -5.23
CA VAL A 65 4.40 3.18 -6.40
C VAL A 65 3.55 2.19 -7.21
N ILE A 66 2.83 1.28 -6.55
CA ILE A 66 1.96 0.34 -7.26
C ILE A 66 0.84 1.10 -8.01
N ILE A 67 0.27 2.13 -7.38
CA ILE A 67 -0.74 3.00 -8.03
C ILE A 67 -0.10 3.77 -9.20
N LYS A 68 1.09 4.34 -9.03
CA LYS A 68 1.81 5.05 -10.10
C LYS A 68 2.10 4.16 -11.30
N TRP A 69 2.44 2.91 -11.08
CA TRP A 69 2.61 1.94 -12.17
C TRP A 69 1.30 1.71 -12.93
N GLU A 70 0.16 1.62 -12.25
CA GLU A 70 -1.12 1.51 -12.92
C GLU A 70 -1.47 2.78 -13.71
N LEU A 71 -1.27 3.96 -13.12
CA LEU A 71 -1.50 5.24 -13.79
C LEU A 71 -0.61 5.41 -15.03
N ARG A 72 0.66 5.01 -14.91
CA ARG A 72 1.63 5.06 -16.02
C ARG A 72 1.17 4.19 -17.19
N LYS A 73 0.66 2.98 -16.91
CA LYS A 73 0.10 2.10 -17.95
C LYS A 73 -0.97 2.82 -18.78
N HIS A 74 -1.91 3.50 -18.10
CA HIS A 74 -2.99 4.25 -18.77
C HIS A 74 -2.46 5.46 -19.54
N TYR A 75 -1.53 6.22 -18.95
CA TYR A 75 -0.95 7.41 -19.56
C TYR A 75 -0.12 7.10 -20.81
N GLU A 76 0.74 6.08 -20.74
CA GLU A 76 1.58 5.65 -21.86
C GLU A 76 0.80 4.79 -22.88
N GLN A 77 -0.52 4.62 -22.68
CA GLN A 77 -1.41 3.82 -23.55
C GLN A 77 -0.86 2.41 -23.83
N ILE A 78 -0.23 1.82 -22.82
CA ILE A 78 0.39 0.50 -22.95
C ILE A 78 -0.73 -0.53 -23.13
N ASN A 79 -0.84 -1.07 -24.35
CA ASN A 79 -1.79 -2.12 -24.75
C ASN A 79 -1.39 -3.50 -24.19
N GLU A 80 -1.14 -3.56 -22.90
CA GLU A 80 -1.00 -4.82 -22.18
C GLU A 80 -2.36 -5.29 -21.67
N GLN A 81 -2.74 -6.51 -22.06
CA GLN A 81 -3.92 -7.19 -21.50
C GLN A 81 -3.72 -7.56 -20.01
N LYS A 82 -2.48 -7.68 -19.57
CA LYS A 82 -2.15 -7.99 -18.18
C LYS A 82 -2.54 -6.83 -17.27
N ASN A 83 -3.23 -7.14 -16.18
CA ASN A 83 -3.66 -6.19 -15.16
C ASN A 83 -3.25 -6.71 -13.79
N PHE A 84 -3.23 -5.82 -12.79
CA PHE A 84 -3.11 -6.28 -11.40
C PHE A 84 -4.32 -7.12 -11.00
N ASN A 85 -4.05 -8.17 -10.20
CA ASN A 85 -5.09 -9.06 -9.72
C ASN A 85 -6.09 -8.31 -8.83
N ARG A 86 -7.38 -8.66 -8.94
CA ARG A 86 -8.45 -8.03 -8.13
C ARG A 86 -8.18 -8.06 -6.63
N SER A 87 -7.69 -9.19 -6.10
CA SER A 87 -7.34 -9.32 -4.69
C SER A 87 -6.27 -8.32 -4.24
N LEU A 88 -5.30 -7.99 -5.10
CA LEU A 88 -4.28 -7.01 -4.79
C LEU A 88 -4.89 -5.61 -4.73
N ILE A 89 -5.77 -5.28 -5.69
CA ILE A 89 -6.49 -4.00 -5.73
C ILE A 89 -7.34 -3.82 -4.46
N ASP A 90 -8.13 -4.83 -4.09
CA ASP A 90 -8.92 -4.80 -2.85
C ASP A 90 -8.02 -4.63 -1.62
N THR A 91 -6.85 -5.26 -1.60
CA THR A 91 -5.89 -5.13 -0.51
C THR A 91 -5.32 -3.72 -0.41
N ILE A 92 -5.00 -3.08 -1.53
CA ILE A 92 -4.54 -1.69 -1.58
C ILE A 92 -5.59 -0.76 -0.98
N PHE A 93 -6.85 -0.87 -1.41
CA PHE A 93 -7.91 0.00 -0.91
C PHE A 93 -8.20 -0.23 0.57
N ASN A 94 -8.21 -1.49 1.03
CA ASN A 94 -8.34 -1.80 2.45
C ASN A 94 -7.17 -1.27 3.27
N PHE A 95 -5.94 -1.32 2.74
CA PHE A 95 -4.77 -0.74 3.38
C PHE A 95 -4.92 0.78 3.53
N LEU A 96 -5.33 1.48 2.46
CA LEU A 96 -5.48 2.93 2.45
C LEU A 96 -6.57 3.39 3.43
N ILE A 97 -7.75 2.75 3.43
CA ILE A 97 -8.82 3.11 4.38
C ILE A 97 -8.37 2.88 5.82
N ARG A 98 -7.76 1.72 6.10
CA ARG A 98 -7.30 1.40 7.46
C ARG A 98 -6.37 2.47 8.01
N HIS A 99 -5.39 2.90 7.23
CA HIS A 99 -4.40 3.89 7.67
C HIS A 99 -4.95 5.33 7.62
N ALA A 100 -5.89 5.62 6.72
CA ALA A 100 -6.62 6.89 6.73
C ALA A 100 -7.44 7.08 8.02
N CYS A 101 -8.02 6.00 8.56
CA CYS A 101 -8.86 6.04 9.77
C CYS A 101 -8.07 6.04 11.09
N GLN A 102 -6.74 5.89 11.09
CA GLN A 102 -5.91 5.92 12.31
C GLN A 102 -5.63 7.34 12.84
N ILE A 103 -6.64 8.23 12.79
CA ILE A 103 -6.51 9.69 13.00
C ILE A 103 -6.04 10.06 14.42
N ASN A 104 -6.08 9.13 15.38
CA ASN A 104 -5.99 9.45 16.81
C ASN A 104 -4.67 9.13 17.53
N LEU A 105 -3.56 8.90 16.82
CA LEU A 105 -2.27 8.57 17.44
C LEU A 105 -1.18 9.56 17.01
N GLN A 106 -0.99 10.64 17.78
CA GLN A 106 0.28 11.40 17.88
C GLN A 106 0.92 11.88 16.55
N ASN A 107 0.27 12.80 15.81
CA ASN A 107 0.80 13.49 14.60
C ASN A 107 0.75 12.71 13.26
N MET A 108 -0.13 11.72 13.11
CA MET A 108 -0.32 10.95 11.86
C MET A 108 -1.17 11.66 10.77
N LEU A 109 -1.61 12.90 11.00
CA LEU A 109 -2.52 13.62 10.10
C LEU A 109 -1.99 13.71 8.65
N PRO A 110 -0.71 14.06 8.38
CA PRO A 110 -0.21 14.15 7.01
C PRO A 110 -0.25 12.81 6.27
N LEU A 111 0.08 11.71 6.95
CA LEU A 111 0.02 10.36 6.37
C LEU A 111 -1.41 9.93 6.09
N SER A 112 -2.36 10.25 6.99
CA SER A 112 -3.77 9.98 6.77
C SER A 112 -4.31 10.72 5.54
N GLN A 113 -3.92 11.99 5.36
CA GLN A 113 -4.28 12.80 4.20
C GLN A 113 -3.67 12.22 2.92
N GLN A 114 -2.42 11.73 2.98
CA GLN A 114 -1.79 11.03 1.85
C GLN A 114 -2.58 9.76 1.48
N CYS A 115 -3.00 8.94 2.46
CA CYS A 115 -3.82 7.76 2.20
C CYS A 115 -5.16 8.12 1.53
N ILE A 116 -5.85 9.16 2.00
CA ILE A 116 -7.11 9.63 1.40
C ILE A 116 -6.89 10.13 -0.03
N ARG A 117 -5.81 10.89 -0.26
CA ARG A 117 -5.45 11.38 -1.59
C ARG A 117 -5.18 10.22 -2.56
N LEU A 118 -4.38 9.24 -2.13
CA LEU A 118 -4.09 8.06 -2.93
C LEU A 118 -5.35 7.24 -3.20
N PHE A 119 -6.24 7.08 -2.22
CA PHE A 119 -7.52 6.41 -2.41
C PHE A 119 -8.35 7.09 -3.51
N LYS A 120 -8.49 8.42 -3.45
CA LYS A 120 -9.24 9.20 -4.45
C LYS A 120 -8.62 9.08 -5.85
N ILE A 121 -7.30 9.19 -5.95
CA ILE A 121 -6.58 9.04 -7.23
C ILE A 121 -6.74 7.63 -7.79
N ALA A 122 -6.51 6.61 -6.97
CA ALA A 122 -6.62 5.21 -7.40
C ALA A 122 -8.04 4.89 -7.86
N ARG A 123 -9.07 5.32 -7.11
CA ARG A 123 -10.47 5.11 -7.48
C ARG A 123 -10.85 5.80 -8.78
N LYS A 124 -10.37 7.03 -9.01
CA LYS A 124 -10.77 7.83 -10.17
C LYS A 124 -9.99 7.47 -11.44
N PHE A 125 -8.69 7.20 -11.33
CA PHE A 125 -7.80 7.14 -12.49
C PHE A 125 -7.12 5.78 -12.68
N ALA A 126 -6.78 5.07 -11.60
CA ALA A 126 -6.11 3.76 -11.74
C ALA A 126 -7.11 2.64 -12.01
N TRP A 127 -8.20 2.59 -11.23
CA TRP A 127 -9.22 1.53 -11.27
C TRP A 127 -10.66 2.09 -11.21
N PRO A 128 -11.10 2.87 -12.22
CA PRO A 128 -12.44 3.49 -12.24
C PRO A 128 -13.59 2.49 -12.25
N ASN A 129 -13.41 1.35 -12.92
CA ASN A 129 -14.49 0.38 -13.16
C ASN A 129 -14.43 -0.85 -12.23
N VAL A 130 -13.62 -0.80 -11.17
CA VAL A 130 -13.44 -1.93 -10.25
C VAL A 130 -14.35 -1.74 -9.04
N ASP A 131 -15.22 -2.71 -8.74
CA ASP A 131 -16.02 -2.72 -7.51
C ASP A 131 -15.18 -3.09 -6.29
N ILE A 132 -14.83 -2.12 -5.46
CA ILE A 132 -13.88 -2.37 -4.38
C ILE A 132 -14.60 -2.99 -3.18
N LYS A 133 -14.10 -4.13 -2.68
CA LYS A 133 -14.60 -4.75 -1.44
C LYS A 133 -13.91 -4.14 -0.21
N LEU A 134 -14.62 -3.29 0.52
CA LEU A 134 -14.09 -2.55 1.68
C LEU A 134 -14.34 -3.25 3.02
N THR A 135 -13.86 -4.48 3.16
CA THR A 135 -14.00 -5.31 4.39
C THR A 135 -13.56 -4.63 5.67
N THR A 136 -12.62 -3.67 5.59
CA THR A 136 -12.16 -2.92 6.77
C THR A 136 -13.19 -1.88 7.22
N PHE A 137 -13.89 -1.25 6.27
CA PHE A 137 -14.94 -0.27 6.58
C PHE A 137 -16.14 -0.94 7.25
N GLU A 138 -16.55 -2.11 6.75
CA GLU A 138 -17.59 -2.94 7.38
C GLU A 138 -17.26 -3.25 8.84
N ARG A 139 -16.00 -3.66 9.12
CA ARG A 139 -15.55 -3.92 10.50
C ARG A 139 -15.56 -2.68 11.38
N LEU A 140 -15.16 -1.50 10.85
CA LEU A 140 -15.22 -0.25 11.59
C LEU A 140 -16.67 0.13 11.94
N ILE A 141 -17.61 -0.04 11.01
CA ILE A 141 -19.04 0.20 11.28
C ILE A 141 -19.55 -0.75 12.35
N HIS A 142 -19.26 -2.04 12.26
CA HIS A 142 -19.67 -3.01 13.28
C HIS A 142 -19.13 -2.66 14.66
N GLN A 143 -17.89 -2.18 14.76
CA GLN A 143 -17.33 -1.70 16.02
C GLN A 143 -18.08 -0.50 16.58
N ILE A 144 -18.46 0.48 15.75
CA ILE A 144 -19.18 1.68 16.19
C ILE A 144 -20.62 1.34 16.63
N VAL A 145 -21.32 0.49 15.88
CA VAL A 145 -22.74 0.15 16.14
C VAL A 145 -22.91 -0.78 17.36
N SER A 146 -21.83 -1.43 17.81
CA SER A 146 -21.86 -2.33 18.98
C SER A 146 -21.64 -1.60 20.32
N TYR A 147 -21.54 -0.27 20.32
CA TYR A 147 -21.53 0.62 21.50
C TYR A 147 -22.86 1.36 21.63
#